data_AF-A0A6A6DKL4-F1
#
_entry.id   AF-A0A6A6DKL4-F1
#
_cell.length_a   1.000
_cell.length_b   1.000
_cell.length_c   1.000
_cell.angle_alpha   90.00
_cell.angle_beta   90.00
_cell.angle_gamma   90.00
#
_symmetry.space_group_name_H-M   'P 1'
#
loop_
_entity.id
_entity.type
_entity.pdbx_description
1 polymer ?
#
loop_
_entity_poly.entity_id
_entity_poly.type
_entity_poly.pdbx_seq_one_letter_code
_entity_poly.pdbx_strand_id
1 'polypeptide(L)'
;KLRPSADTVPKTLLPIYNQLMTLQKCLLEVKKSRDILSVRELYSYIMNLNSVDNMRVDGKFAVGSDIPDGQGGVTKLLEECFVIAYDIRLEAEANNSAE
;
A
#
# COMPACT_ATOMS: atom_id res chain seq x y z
N LYS A 1 -2.65 14.33 -9.91
CA LYS A 1 -2.09 14.79 -8.61
C LYS A 1 -0.70 14.17 -8.46
N LEU A 2 0.34 14.98 -8.25
CA LEU A 2 1.74 14.50 -8.14
C LEU A 2 1.89 13.50 -7.00
N ARG A 3 2.65 12.43 -7.23
CA ARG A 3 3.14 11.52 -6.18
C ARG A 3 4.09 12.30 -5.27
N PRO A 4 4.07 12.10 -3.94
CA PRO A 4 5.08 12.68 -3.06
C PRO A 4 6.48 12.25 -3.52
N SER A 5 7.43 13.19 -3.66
CA SER A 5 8.84 12.82 -3.80
C SER A 5 9.38 12.41 -2.43
N ALA A 6 10.38 11.52 -2.39
CA ALA A 6 11.05 11.14 -1.14
C ALA A 6 11.57 12.36 -0.36
N ASP A 7 11.97 13.42 -1.06
CA ASP A 7 12.48 14.68 -0.48
C ASP A 7 11.42 15.46 0.33
N THR A 8 10.14 15.15 0.12
CA THR A 8 9.00 15.80 0.80
C THR A 8 8.48 14.97 1.98
N VAL A 9 9.02 13.77 2.19
CA VAL A 9 8.63 12.86 3.26
C VAL A 9 9.55 13.10 4.47
N PRO A 10 8.98 13.23 5.69
CA PRO A 10 9.79 13.31 6.91
C PRO A 10 10.79 12.17 7.01
N LYS A 11 12.03 12.45 7.43
CA LYS A 11 13.09 11.44 7.54
C LYS A 11 12.68 10.24 8.40
N THR A 12 11.89 10.48 9.44
CA THR A 12 11.33 9.45 10.34
C THR A 12 10.35 8.50 9.65
N LEU A 13 9.75 8.92 8.53
CA LEU A 13 8.79 8.13 7.76
C LEU A 13 9.37 7.54 6.47
N LEU A 14 10.63 7.84 6.13
CA LEU A 14 11.30 7.26 4.96
C LEU A 14 11.27 5.72 4.94
N PRO A 15 11.46 4.99 6.06
CA PRO A 15 11.35 3.54 6.06
C PRO A 15 9.98 3.06 5.59
N ILE A 16 8.90 3.66 6.11
CA ILE A 16 7.51 3.35 5.75
C ILE A 16 7.25 3.70 4.28
N TYR A 17 7.66 4.89 3.84
CA TYR A 17 7.52 5.33 2.47
C TYR A 17 8.21 4.38 1.47
N ASN A 18 9.44 3.95 1.76
CA ASN A 18 10.20 3.03 0.90
C ASN A 18 9.56 1.64 0.84
N GLN A 19 9.06 1.14 1.97
CA GLN A 19 8.30 -0.10 2.02
C GLN A 19 7.04 -0.01 1.15
N LEU A 20 6.26 1.07 1.27
CA LEU A 20 5.07 1.30 0.48
C LEU A 20 5.37 1.46 -1.02
N MET A 21 6.46 2.15 -1.37
CA MET A 21 6.90 2.29 -2.77
C MET A 21 7.24 0.92 -3.39
N THR A 22 7.86 0.03 -2.59
CA THR A 22 8.17 -1.33 -3.03
C THR A 22 6.89 -2.15 -3.20
N LEU A 23 5.99 -2.12 -2.20
CA LEU A 23 4.69 -2.79 -2.28
C LEU A 23 3.86 -2.31 -3.47
N GLN A 24 3.83 -1.00 -3.73
CA GLN A 24 3.10 -0.44 -4.86
C GLN A 24 3.64 -0.97 -6.20
N LYS A 25 4.97 -1.05 -6.36
CA LYS A 25 5.57 -1.61 -7.59
C LYS A 25 5.16 -3.07 -7.78
N CYS A 26 5.29 -3.89 -6.74
CA CYS A 26 4.90 -5.30 -6.80
C CYS A 26 3.40 -5.46 -7.14
N LEU A 27 2.52 -4.69 -6.49
CA LEU A 27 1.09 -4.68 -6.77
C LEU A 27 0.77 -4.26 -8.22
N LEU A 28 1.48 -3.26 -8.76
CA LEU A 28 1.30 -2.85 -10.16
C LEU A 28 1.82 -3.88 -11.16
N GLU A 29 2.91 -4.59 -10.85
CA GLU A 29 3.41 -5.69 -11.69
C GLU A 29 2.42 -6.85 -11.72
N VAL A 30 1.92 -7.23 -10.56
CA VAL A 30 0.82 -8.17 -10.40
C VAL A 30 -0.40 -7.79 -11.25
N LYS A 31 -0.85 -6.53 -11.15
CA LYS A 31 -2.03 -6.08 -11.89
C LYS A 31 -1.82 -6.16 -13.40
N LYS A 32 -0.56 -6.02 -13.86
CA LYS A 32 -0.20 -6.08 -15.28
C LYS A 32 -0.03 -7.51 -15.80
N SER A 33 0.43 -8.44 -14.97
CA SER A 33 0.78 -9.79 -15.44
C SER A 33 -0.42 -10.57 -15.97
N ARG A 34 -1.66 -10.21 -15.59
CA ARG A 34 -2.93 -10.91 -15.93
C ARG A 34 -2.99 -12.38 -15.50
N ASP A 35 -1.86 -12.99 -15.18
CA ASP A 35 -1.79 -14.25 -14.46
C ASP A 35 -2.49 -14.08 -13.12
N ILE A 36 -3.45 -14.98 -12.88
CA ILE A 36 -4.25 -15.02 -11.68
C ILE A 36 -3.28 -15.18 -10.51
N LEU A 37 -3.03 -14.09 -9.76
CA LEU A 37 -2.51 -14.22 -8.41
C LEU A 37 -3.43 -15.21 -7.71
N SER A 38 -2.85 -16.24 -7.11
CA SER A 38 -3.64 -17.01 -6.16
C SER A 38 -4.15 -16.05 -5.08
N VAL A 39 -5.39 -16.19 -4.66
CA VAL A 39 -5.98 -15.43 -3.54
C VAL A 39 -5.03 -15.42 -2.33
N ARG A 40 -4.26 -16.50 -2.17
CA ARG A 40 -3.22 -16.67 -1.16
C ARG A 40 -2.04 -15.70 -1.30
N GLU A 41 -1.57 -15.42 -2.51
CA GLU A 41 -0.49 -14.46 -2.73
C GLU A 41 -0.97 -13.03 -2.52
N LEU A 42 -2.20 -12.69 -2.93
CA LEU A 42 -2.80 -11.39 -2.64
C LEU A 42 -2.92 -11.15 -1.12
N TYR A 43 -3.24 -12.19 -0.35
CA TYR A 43 -3.31 -12.11 1.11
C TYR A 43 -2.00 -11.62 1.74
N SER A 44 -0.84 -12.02 1.19
CA SER A 44 0.46 -11.56 1.70
C SER A 44 0.65 -10.04 1.55
N TYR A 45 0.20 -9.47 0.43
CA TYR A 45 0.22 -8.02 0.21
C TYR A 45 -0.75 -7.30 1.14
N ILE A 46 -1.98 -7.81 1.31
CA ILE A 46 -2.97 -7.24 2.22
C ILE A 46 -2.46 -7.26 3.67
N MET A 47 -1.85 -8.37 4.12
CA MET A 47 -1.24 -8.45 5.45
C MET A 47 -0.11 -7.44 5.65
N ASN A 48 0.75 -7.26 4.64
CA ASN A 48 1.79 -6.24 4.69
C ASN A 48 1.22 -4.82 4.76
N LEU A 49 0.17 -4.51 3.99
CA LEU A 49 -0.50 -3.21 4.04
C LEU A 49 -1.16 -2.95 5.40
N ASN A 50 -1.87 -3.94 5.94
CA ASN A 50 -2.47 -3.85 7.28
C ASN A 50 -1.42 -3.67 8.38
N SER A 51 -0.27 -4.34 8.27
CA SER A 51 0.85 -4.15 9.20
C SER A 51 1.36 -2.71 9.19
N VAL A 52 1.46 -2.08 8.01
CA VAL A 52 1.82 -0.66 7.89
C VAL A 52 0.72 0.25 8.43
N ASP A 53 -0.55 -0.02 8.13
CA ASP A 53 -1.68 0.78 8.63
C ASP A 53 -1.79 0.73 10.16
N ASN A 54 -1.47 -0.40 10.78
CA ASN A 54 -1.42 -0.58 12.23
C ASN A 54 -0.34 0.26 12.92
N MET A 55 0.60 0.86 12.17
CA MET A 55 1.54 1.84 12.72
C MET A 55 0.89 3.23 12.95
N ARG A 56 -0.38 3.40 12.58
CA ARG A 56 -1.12 4.64 12.74
C ARG A 56 -1.91 4.65 14.05
N VAL A 57 -1.93 5.81 14.69
CA VAL A 57 -2.77 6.14 15.84
C VAL A 57 -3.64 7.32 15.42
N ASP A 58 -4.95 7.20 15.61
CA ASP A 58 -5.94 8.21 15.19
C ASP A 58 -5.79 8.65 13.72
N GLY A 59 -5.50 7.69 12.84
CA GLY A 59 -5.33 7.94 11.40
C GLY A 59 -4.01 8.61 11.02
N LYS A 60 -3.02 8.68 11.92
CA LYS A 60 -1.70 9.26 11.63
C LYS A 60 -0.59 8.30 12.04
N PHE A 61 0.45 8.15 11.23
CA PHE A 61 1.66 7.42 11.58
C PHE A 61 2.29 8.02 12.83
N ALA A 62 2.50 7.15 13.83
CA ALA A 62 3.21 7.46 15.05
C ALA A 62 4.58 6.76 15.04
N VAL A 63 5.61 7.47 15.49
CA VAL A 63 6.97 6.95 15.64
C VAL A 63 7.35 7.13 17.11
N GLY A 64 7.25 6.07 17.90
CA GLY A 64 7.35 6.17 19.36
C GLY A 64 6.18 6.95 19.93
N SER A 65 6.45 8.04 20.66
CA SER A 65 5.43 8.95 21.20
C SER A 65 5.01 10.06 20.24
N ASP A 66 5.70 10.19 19.10
CA ASP A 66 5.61 11.38 18.26
C ASP A 66 4.79 11.11 17.01
N ILE A 67 4.02 12.10 16.58
CA ILE A 67 3.30 12.09 15.31
C ILE A 67 4.00 13.08 14.37
N PRO A 68 4.74 12.59 13.35
CA PRO A 68 5.46 13.48 12.44
C PRO A 68 4.52 14.33 11.57
N ASP A 69 4.82 15.61 11.43
CA ASP A 69 4.13 16.50 10.49
C ASP A 69 4.44 16.16 9.03
N GLY A 70 3.60 16.59 8.09
CA GLY A 70 3.86 16.41 6.65
C GLY A 70 3.68 14.98 6.12
N GLN A 71 3.05 14.09 6.90
CA GLN A 71 2.87 12.67 6.56
C GLN A 71 1.74 12.36 5.56
N GLY A 72 1.05 13.38 5.04
CA GLY A 72 -0.08 13.21 4.11
C GLY A 72 0.31 12.47 2.82
N GLY A 73 1.56 12.64 2.36
CA GLY A 73 2.07 11.90 1.20
C GLY A 73 2.16 10.40 1.44
N VAL A 74 2.66 9.98 2.60
CA VAL A 74 2.77 8.57 2.98
C VAL A 74 1.39 7.95 3.18
N THR A 75 0.48 8.69 3.82
CA THR A 75 -0.92 8.28 4.00
C THR A 75 -1.59 8.02 2.65
N LYS A 76 -1.46 8.96 1.71
CA LYS A 76 -2.00 8.81 0.36
C LYS A 76 -1.40 7.64 -0.40
N LEU A 77 -0.10 7.37 -0.22
CA LEU A 77 0.55 6.23 -0.85
C LEU A 77 0.03 4.90 -0.30
N LEU A 78 -0.22 4.80 1.02
CA LEU A 78 -0.85 3.63 1.63
C LEU A 78 -2.26 3.40 1.08
N GLU A 79 -3.08 4.45 1.02
CA GLU A 79 -4.43 4.41 0.43
C GLU A 79 -4.40 3.94 -1.03
N GLU A 80 -3.48 4.48 -1.85
CA GLU A 80 -3.29 4.04 -3.23
C GLU A 80 -2.93 2.55 -3.33
N CYS A 81 -2.12 2.01 -2.42
CA CYS A 81 -1.79 0.59 -2.41
C CYS A 81 -3.00 -0.28 -2.07
N PHE A 82 -3.83 0.13 -1.10
CA PHE A 82 -5.08 -0.58 -0.79
C PHE A 82 -6.06 -0.57 -1.97
N VAL A 83 -6.18 0.56 -2.68
CA VAL A 83 -7.01 0.64 -3.89
C VAL A 83 -6.52 -0.34 -4.95
N ILE A 84 -5.21 -0.39 -5.23
CA ILE A 84 -4.67 -1.32 -6.23
C ILE A 84 -4.94 -2.78 -5.82
N ALA A 85 -4.73 -3.12 -4.54
CA ALA A 85 -4.95 -4.47 -4.03
C ALA A 85 -6.45 -4.87 -4.10
N TYR A 86 -7.35 -3.93 -3.83
CA TYR A 86 -8.80 -4.14 -3.97
C TYR A 86 -9.20 -4.37 -5.42
N ASP A 87 -8.68 -3.57 -6.37
CA ASP A 87 -8.94 -3.76 -7.79
C ASP A 87 -8.51 -5.16 -8.27
N ILE A 88 -7.30 -5.58 -7.88
CA ILE A 88 -6.78 -6.93 -8.21
C ILE A 88 -7.71 -8.02 -7.67
N ARG A 89 -8.23 -7.85 -6.45
CA ARG A 89 -9.17 -8.81 -5.86
C ARG A 89 -10.45 -8.91 -6.67
N LEU A 90 -11.04 -7.78 -7.05
CA LEU A 90 -12.27 -7.74 -7.85
C LEU A 90 -12.07 -8.39 -9.22
N GLU A 91 -10.94 -8.10 -9.88
CA GLU A 91 -10.60 -8.72 -11.17
C GLU A 91 -10.44 -10.25 -11.05
N ALA A 92 -9.79 -10.72 -9.98
CA ALA A 92 -9.63 -12.15 -9.72
C ALA A 92 -10.95 -12.86 -9.40
N GLU A 93 -11.83 -12.23 -8.60
CA GLU A 93 -13.17 -12.74 -8.30
C GLU A 93 -14.05 -12.81 -9.55
N ALA A 94 -14.01 -11.78 -10.40
CA ALA A 94 -14.75 -11.74 -11.66
C ALA A 94 -14.29 -12.86 -12.63
N ASN A 95 -12.99 -13.07 -12.76
CA ASN A 95 -12.44 -14.14 -13.60
C ASN A 95 -12.85 -15.54 -13.11
N ASN A 96 -12.84 -15.77 -11.80
CA ASN A 96 -13.27 -17.05 -11.21
C ASN A 96 -14.78 -17.32 -11.35
N SER A 97 -15.59 -16.26 -11.51
CA SER A 97 -17.05 -16.40 -11.70
C SER A 97 -17.47 -16.59 -13.17
N ALA A 98 -16.53 -16.41 -14.11
CA ALA A 98 -16.78 -16.53 -15.54
C ALA A 98 -16.40 -17.90 -16.12
N GLU A 99 -15.89 -18.82 -15.30
CA GLU A 99 -15.75 -20.26 -15.57
C GLU A 99 -16.93 -21.06 -15.02
#